data_AF-A0A371DPR5-F1
#
_entry.id   AF-A0A371DPR5-F1
#
_cell.length_a   1.000
_cell.length_b   1.000
_cell.length_c   1.000
_cell.angle_alpha   90.00
_cell.angle_beta   90.00
_cell.angle_gamma   90.00
#
_symmetry.space_group_name_H-M   'P 1'
#
loop_
_entity.id
_entity.type
_entity.pdbx_description
1 polymer ?
#
loop_
_entity_poly.entity_id
_entity_poly.type
_entity_poly.pdbx_seq_one_letter_code
_entity_poly.pdbx_strand_id
1 'polypeptide(L)'
;MATQFAPLTPHKLKDELLTHPLMLSIGSLSLSTFMSRSIYGMIDWRPVLICVASDILAIGMDHYFDQEPMQLYALKTGNSEMTAIFKQAKVLLFSSAALLLFALAVSPPWTWLMVTIFFGPAFIWDFKLLIFGGKRQQKKARQSDEKPAQKAFSIKRIPGMKAVLIGIIRGCGTFAIVNSILARSLPVASSGPSIWNPTQIIIWSTINRACHAVMADVRDFHEDWEKQVPTIPVLLKSVFRTKVLLSAIHLLTTVLYSYNPYIVFASLYATVLVWFLNENSPRGLYRLSFHSQTLTALLYGGVEAAKWYTSYQMM
;
A
#
# COMPACT_ATOMS: atom_id res chain seq x y z
N MET A 1 19.91 -25.97 14.34
CA MET A 1 18.80 -26.73 13.74
C MET A 1 18.51 -26.16 12.37
N ALA A 2 18.61 -26.95 11.30
CA ALA A 2 18.20 -26.49 9.98
C ALA A 2 16.68 -26.39 9.96
N THR A 3 16.14 -25.18 9.79
CA THR A 3 14.71 -24.97 9.54
C THR A 3 14.35 -25.71 8.25
N GLN A 4 13.58 -26.79 8.38
CA GLN A 4 13.02 -27.51 7.25
C GLN A 4 12.25 -26.51 6.38
N PHE A 5 12.65 -26.39 5.11
CA PHE A 5 11.91 -25.60 4.13
C PHE A 5 10.52 -26.23 3.99
N ALA A 6 9.51 -25.59 4.57
CA ALA A 6 8.11 -25.98 4.41
C ALA A 6 7.54 -25.21 3.20
N PRO A 7 7.32 -25.86 2.05
CA PRO A 7 6.78 -25.18 0.88
C PRO A 7 5.38 -24.64 1.17
N LEU A 8 5.09 -23.43 0.68
CA LEU A 8 3.73 -22.88 0.75
C LEU A 8 2.77 -23.74 -0.07
N THR A 9 1.50 -23.78 0.33
CA THR A 9 0.47 -24.40 -0.49
C THR A 9 0.19 -23.55 -1.73
N PRO A 10 -0.24 -24.14 -2.87
CA PRO A 10 -0.60 -23.38 -4.07
C PRO A 10 -1.62 -22.26 -3.80
N HIS A 11 -2.60 -22.52 -2.94
CA HIS A 11 -3.57 -21.50 -2.51
C HIS A 11 -2.90 -20.30 -1.82
N LYS A 12 -1.99 -20.54 -0.88
CA LYS A 12 -1.25 -19.47 -0.20
C LYS A 12 -0.35 -18.70 -1.17
N LEU A 13 0.32 -19.42 -2.08
CA LEU A 13 1.17 -18.80 -3.09
C LEU A 13 0.36 -17.91 -4.05
N LYS A 14 -0.82 -18.37 -4.48
CA LYS A 14 -1.76 -17.58 -5.28
C LYS A 14 -2.22 -16.34 -4.54
N ASP A 15 -2.51 -16.48 -3.24
CA ASP A 15 -2.94 -15.36 -2.42
C ASP A 15 -1.86 -14.27 -2.34
N GLU A 16 -0.62 -14.66 -2.04
CA GLU A 16 0.52 -13.75 -1.89
C GLU A 16 0.92 -13.08 -3.22
N LEU A 17 0.93 -13.82 -4.34
CA LEU A 17 1.44 -13.32 -5.62
C LEU A 17 0.40 -12.63 -6.50
N LEU A 18 -0.88 -12.95 -6.36
CA LEU A 18 -1.95 -12.42 -7.23
C LEU A 18 -3.00 -11.67 -6.43
N THR A 19 -3.64 -12.33 -5.47
CA THR A 19 -4.79 -11.76 -4.77
C THR A 19 -4.39 -10.57 -3.91
N HIS A 20 -3.27 -10.65 -3.18
CA HIS A 20 -2.83 -9.61 -2.28
C HIS A 20 -2.49 -8.29 -3.02
N PRO A 21 -1.65 -8.29 -4.08
CA PRO A 21 -1.41 -7.08 -4.88
C PRO A 21 -2.70 -6.48 -5.47
N LEU A 22 -3.58 -7.32 -6.03
CA LEU A 22 -4.84 -6.86 -6.64
C LEU A 22 -5.81 -6.26 -5.61
N MET A 23 -5.97 -6.90 -4.45
CA MET A 23 -6.87 -6.41 -3.40
C MET A 23 -6.37 -5.09 -2.82
N LEU A 24 -5.05 -4.94 -2.65
CA LEU A 24 -4.45 -3.70 -2.20
C LEU A 24 -4.63 -2.56 -3.21
N SER A 25 -4.51 -2.84 -4.51
CA SER A 25 -4.65 -1.83 -5.55
C SER A 25 -6.08 -1.30 -5.68
N ILE A 26 -7.10 -2.03 -5.20
CA ILE A 26 -8.49 -1.51 -5.08
C ILE A 26 -8.52 -0.26 -4.19
N GLY A 27 -7.74 -0.23 -3.11
CA GLY A 27 -7.67 0.96 -2.25
C GLY A 27 -7.15 2.18 -3.03
N SER A 28 -6.17 1.97 -3.92
CA SER A 28 -5.60 3.05 -4.74
C SER A 28 -6.50 3.44 -5.90
N LEU A 29 -7.24 2.50 -6.48
CA LEU A 29 -8.36 2.79 -7.39
C LEU A 29 -9.40 3.68 -6.71
N SER A 30 -9.87 3.29 -5.53
CA SER A 30 -10.86 4.05 -4.77
C SER A 30 -10.37 5.44 -4.41
N LEU A 31 -9.16 5.55 -3.85
CA LEU A 31 -8.62 6.81 -3.38
C LEU A 31 -8.36 7.79 -4.54
N SER A 32 -7.71 7.35 -5.62
CA SER A 32 -7.42 8.21 -6.78
C SER A 32 -8.69 8.66 -7.50
N THR A 33 -9.68 7.77 -7.66
CA THR A 33 -11.00 8.11 -8.22
C THR A 33 -11.72 9.11 -7.32
N PHE A 34 -11.72 8.85 -6.01
CA PHE A 34 -12.33 9.73 -5.03
C PHE A 34 -11.70 11.11 -5.01
N MET A 35 -10.37 11.22 -5.01
CA MET A 35 -9.64 12.50 -5.07
C MET A 35 -9.96 13.27 -6.35
N SER A 36 -9.99 12.57 -7.49
CA SER A 36 -10.33 13.18 -8.78
C SER A 36 -11.72 13.82 -8.72
N ARG A 37 -12.73 13.06 -8.27
CA ARG A 37 -14.12 13.54 -8.20
C ARG A 37 -14.36 14.58 -7.10
N SER A 38 -13.82 14.39 -5.91
CA SER A 38 -14.11 15.24 -4.74
C SER A 38 -13.39 16.59 -4.76
N ILE A 39 -12.19 16.67 -5.35
CA ILE A 39 -11.41 17.91 -5.42
C ILE A 39 -11.57 18.62 -6.76
N TYR A 40 -11.58 17.86 -7.86
CA TYR A 40 -11.58 18.42 -9.22
C TYR A 40 -12.91 18.26 -9.94
N GLY A 41 -13.90 17.60 -9.32
CA GLY A 41 -15.23 17.45 -9.91
C GLY A 41 -15.31 16.45 -11.07
N MET A 42 -14.22 15.81 -11.48
CA MET A 42 -14.18 14.89 -12.62
C MET A 42 -13.39 13.62 -12.32
N ILE A 43 -13.68 12.54 -13.03
CA ILE A 43 -12.88 11.30 -12.95
C ILE A 43 -12.00 11.24 -14.19
N ASP A 44 -10.69 11.15 -14.00
CA ASP A 44 -9.71 10.92 -15.06
C ASP A 44 -9.05 9.56 -14.84
N TRP A 45 -9.02 8.74 -15.89
CA TRP A 45 -8.50 7.39 -15.82
C TRP A 45 -6.96 7.36 -15.68
N ARG A 46 -6.24 8.40 -16.11
CA ARG A 46 -4.77 8.44 -16.09
C ARG A 46 -4.19 8.38 -14.69
N PRO A 47 -4.53 9.27 -13.73
CA PRO A 47 -4.01 9.18 -12.36
C PRO A 47 -4.45 7.89 -11.67
N VAL A 48 -5.66 7.40 -11.97
CA VAL A 48 -6.18 6.14 -11.43
C VAL A 48 -5.33 4.96 -11.88
N LEU A 49 -5.10 4.84 -13.20
CA LEU A 49 -4.30 3.77 -13.77
C LEU A 49 -2.85 3.82 -13.26
N ILE A 50 -2.26 5.01 -13.17
CA ILE A 50 -0.90 5.20 -12.63
C ILE A 50 -0.82 4.67 -11.19
N CYS A 51 -1.75 5.08 -10.31
CA CYS A 51 -1.73 4.68 -8.91
C CYS A 51 -1.98 3.17 -8.74
N VAL A 52 -2.94 2.60 -9.46
CA VAL A 52 -3.26 1.16 -9.42
C VAL A 52 -2.08 0.33 -9.93
N ALA A 53 -1.54 0.66 -11.10
CA ALA A 53 -0.42 -0.07 -11.68
C ALA A 53 0.84 0.05 -10.81
N SER A 54 1.12 1.24 -10.24
CA SER A 54 2.27 1.44 -9.36
C SER A 54 2.16 0.62 -8.08
N ASP A 55 0.98 0.51 -7.46
CA ASP A 55 0.79 -0.33 -6.28
C ASP A 55 0.95 -1.82 -6.62
N ILE A 56 0.36 -2.30 -7.72
CA ILE A 56 0.52 -3.69 -8.17
C ILE A 56 2.00 -4.01 -8.40
N LEU A 57 2.75 -3.10 -9.02
CA LEU A 57 4.18 -3.28 -9.25
C LEU A 57 4.98 -3.26 -7.94
N ALA A 58 4.77 -2.28 -7.08
CA ALA A 58 5.52 -2.15 -5.84
C ALA A 58 5.32 -3.36 -4.92
N ILE A 59 4.06 -3.75 -4.68
CA ILE A 59 3.74 -4.90 -3.83
C ILE A 59 4.05 -6.20 -4.55
N GLY A 60 3.64 -6.32 -5.82
CA GLY A 60 3.79 -7.54 -6.58
C GLY A 60 5.25 -7.91 -6.82
N MET A 61 6.15 -6.95 -7.06
CA MET A 61 7.58 -7.23 -7.16
C MET A 61 8.18 -7.68 -5.81
N ASP A 62 7.83 -7.00 -4.71
CA ASP A 62 8.27 -7.36 -3.35
C ASP A 62 7.91 -8.83 -3.04
N HIS A 63 6.63 -9.18 -3.18
CA HIS A 63 6.16 -10.54 -2.95
C HIS A 63 6.70 -11.54 -3.99
N TYR A 64 6.90 -11.14 -5.25
CA TYR A 64 7.46 -12.03 -6.27
C TYR A 64 8.89 -12.45 -5.92
N PHE A 65 9.74 -11.50 -5.51
CA PHE A 65 11.12 -11.78 -5.15
C PHE A 65 11.24 -12.51 -3.80
N ASP A 66 10.39 -12.18 -2.82
CA ASP A 66 10.35 -12.90 -1.53
C ASP A 66 10.00 -14.39 -1.70
N GLN A 67 9.27 -14.75 -2.77
CA GLN A 67 8.89 -16.13 -3.08
C GLN A 67 9.84 -16.83 -4.07
N GLU A 68 11.01 -16.26 -4.41
CA GLU A 68 12.02 -16.91 -5.26
C GLU A 68 12.36 -18.35 -4.82
N PRO A 69 12.51 -18.67 -3.52
CA PRO A 69 12.74 -20.05 -3.07
C PRO A 69 11.62 -21.02 -3.48
N MET A 70 10.37 -20.56 -3.47
CA MET A 70 9.20 -21.37 -3.89
C MET A 70 9.20 -21.61 -5.40
N GLN A 71 9.68 -20.64 -6.18
CA GLN A 71 9.84 -20.81 -7.63
C GLN A 71 10.90 -21.87 -7.94
N LEU A 72 12.05 -21.82 -7.26
CA LEU A 72 13.12 -22.81 -7.41
C LEU A 72 12.65 -24.20 -7.00
N TYR A 73 11.87 -24.31 -5.93
CA TYR A 73 11.24 -25.56 -5.51
C TYR A 73 10.30 -26.11 -6.58
N ALA A 74 9.36 -25.29 -7.08
CA ALA A 74 8.38 -25.70 -8.09
C ALA A 74 9.05 -26.22 -9.37
N LEU A 75 10.13 -25.57 -9.81
CA LEU A 75 10.92 -26.01 -10.97
C LEU A 75 11.64 -27.34 -10.71
N LYS A 76 12.22 -27.51 -9.52
CA LYS A 76 12.92 -28.76 -9.14
C LYS A 76 11.97 -29.95 -9.01
N THR A 77 10.76 -29.73 -8.51
CA THR A 77 9.78 -30.80 -8.28
C THR A 77 8.80 -30.98 -9.43
N GLY A 78 8.90 -30.19 -10.51
CA GLY A 78 7.95 -30.23 -11.62
C GLY A 78 6.52 -29.85 -11.23
N ASN A 79 6.32 -29.04 -10.19
CA ASN A 79 4.98 -28.63 -9.76
C ASN A 79 4.41 -27.61 -10.76
N SER A 80 3.58 -28.11 -11.67
CA SER A 80 2.99 -27.33 -12.77
C SER A 80 2.05 -26.23 -12.27
N GLU A 81 1.31 -26.46 -11.19
CA GLU A 81 0.38 -25.50 -10.59
C GLU A 81 1.13 -24.28 -10.03
N MET A 82 2.14 -24.50 -9.20
CA MET A 82 2.97 -23.41 -8.66
C MET A 82 3.67 -22.64 -9.78
N THR A 83 4.18 -23.36 -10.78
CA THR A 83 4.82 -22.74 -11.95
C THR A 83 3.84 -21.85 -12.73
N ALA A 84 2.58 -22.30 -12.89
CA ALA A 84 1.53 -21.51 -13.53
C ALA A 84 1.20 -20.25 -12.73
N ILE A 85 1.16 -20.31 -11.39
CA ILE A 85 0.95 -19.14 -10.53
C ILE A 85 2.08 -18.10 -10.73
N PHE A 86 3.34 -18.53 -10.73
CA PHE A 86 4.47 -17.63 -11.00
C PHE A 86 4.41 -17.02 -12.42
N LYS A 87 3.93 -17.77 -13.41
CA LYS A 87 3.73 -17.26 -14.77
C LYS A 87 2.63 -16.20 -14.80
N GLN A 88 1.51 -16.44 -14.14
CA GLN A 88 0.42 -15.47 -14.02
C GLN A 88 0.88 -14.19 -13.30
N ALA A 89 1.66 -14.32 -12.23
CA ALA A 89 2.21 -13.18 -11.50
C ALA A 89 3.14 -12.33 -12.38
N LYS A 90 4.01 -12.98 -13.18
CA LYS A 90 4.83 -12.30 -14.20
C LYS A 90 3.98 -11.55 -15.22
N VAL A 91 2.94 -12.18 -15.75
CA VAL A 91 2.04 -11.53 -16.73
C VAL A 91 1.36 -10.31 -16.10
N LEU A 92 0.88 -10.41 -14.86
CA LEU A 92 0.29 -9.30 -14.12
C LEU A 92 1.27 -8.13 -13.94
N LEU A 93 2.53 -8.43 -13.59
CA LEU A 93 3.57 -7.40 -13.44
C LEU A 93 3.91 -6.73 -14.78
N PHE A 94 4.11 -7.51 -15.85
CA PHE A 94 4.41 -6.94 -17.17
C PHE A 94 3.25 -6.13 -17.74
N SER A 95 2.01 -6.60 -17.58
CA SER A 95 0.84 -5.85 -18.04
C SER A 95 0.68 -4.55 -17.24
N SER A 96 0.89 -4.58 -15.93
CA SER A 96 0.85 -3.38 -15.08
C SER A 96 1.96 -2.39 -15.45
N ALA A 97 3.17 -2.86 -15.75
CA ALA A 97 4.26 -2.02 -16.23
C ALA A 97 3.93 -1.36 -17.58
N ALA A 98 3.39 -2.13 -18.53
CA ALA A 98 2.98 -1.59 -19.82
C ALA A 98 1.87 -0.52 -19.67
N LEU A 99 0.88 -0.79 -18.81
CA LEU A 99 -0.20 0.16 -18.52
C LEU A 99 0.30 1.42 -17.83
N LEU A 100 1.24 1.30 -16.89
CA LEU A 100 1.89 2.45 -16.24
C LEU A 100 2.63 3.32 -17.26
N LEU A 101 3.46 2.71 -18.11
CA LEU A 101 4.20 3.42 -19.15
C LEU A 101 3.27 4.10 -20.16
N PHE A 102 2.19 3.43 -20.56
CA PHE A 102 1.17 4.01 -21.43
C PHE A 102 0.50 5.22 -20.78
N ALA A 103 0.05 5.09 -19.53
CA ALA A 103 -0.58 6.19 -18.79
C ALA A 103 0.35 7.39 -18.61
N LEU A 104 1.63 7.13 -18.31
CA LEU A 104 2.67 8.16 -18.20
C LEU A 104 2.96 8.84 -19.54
N ALA A 105 3.02 8.09 -20.64
CA ALA A 105 3.26 8.65 -21.97
C ALA A 105 2.17 9.64 -22.41
N VAL A 106 0.92 9.44 -21.97
CA VAL A 106 -0.22 10.34 -22.23
C VAL A 106 -0.48 11.37 -21.12
N SER A 107 0.41 11.45 -20.13
CA SER A 107 0.32 12.36 -18.98
C SER A 107 1.33 13.51 -19.10
N PRO A 108 1.08 14.65 -18.43
CA PRO A 108 2.06 15.74 -18.38
C PRO A 108 3.42 15.27 -17.85
N PRO A 109 4.56 15.79 -18.35
CA PRO A 109 5.90 15.40 -17.88
C PRO A 109 6.11 15.56 -16.37
N TRP A 110 5.42 16.52 -15.75
CA TRP A 110 5.44 16.70 -14.30
C TRP A 110 4.93 15.48 -13.52
N THR A 111 4.01 14.71 -14.10
CA THR A 111 3.49 13.46 -13.52
C THR A 111 4.59 12.41 -13.38
N TRP A 112 5.52 12.35 -14.34
CA TRP A 112 6.67 11.44 -14.26
C TRP A 112 7.53 11.73 -13.04
N LEU A 113 7.76 13.01 -12.75
CA LEU A 113 8.50 13.42 -11.56
C LEU A 113 7.76 12.99 -10.29
N MET A 114 6.45 13.21 -10.21
CA MET A 114 5.65 12.83 -9.03
C MET A 114 5.66 11.31 -8.80
N VAL A 115 5.49 10.51 -9.86
CA VAL A 115 5.60 9.04 -9.75
C VAL A 115 7.00 8.63 -9.32
N THR A 116 8.04 9.24 -9.87
CA THR A 116 9.43 8.94 -9.50
C THR A 116 9.74 9.27 -8.05
N ILE A 117 9.28 10.42 -7.55
CA ILE A 117 9.52 10.86 -6.16
C ILE A 117 8.78 9.96 -5.16
N PHE A 118 7.51 9.67 -5.40
CA PHE A 118 6.68 8.97 -4.43
C PHE A 118 6.71 7.45 -4.60
N PHE A 119 6.53 6.92 -5.81
CA PHE A 119 6.50 5.47 -6.04
C PHE A 119 7.87 4.87 -6.38
N GLY A 120 8.80 5.67 -6.90
CA GLY A 120 10.18 5.25 -7.15
C GLY A 120 10.83 4.54 -5.94
N PRO A 121 10.80 5.13 -4.73
CA PRO A 121 11.30 4.49 -3.52
C PRO A 121 10.67 3.13 -3.22
N ALA A 122 9.38 2.94 -3.53
CA ALA A 122 8.67 1.68 -3.32
C ALA A 122 9.15 0.58 -4.28
N PHE A 123 9.61 0.93 -5.49
CA PHE A 123 10.17 -0.04 -6.45
C PHE A 123 11.58 -0.50 -6.09
N ILE A 124 12.34 0.33 -5.37
CA ILE A 124 13.71 0.05 -4.92
C ILE A 124 13.78 -0.31 -3.43
N TRP A 125 12.63 -0.57 -2.82
CA TRP A 125 12.44 -0.68 -1.37
C TRP A 125 13.30 -1.79 -0.73
N ASP A 126 13.62 -2.83 -1.50
CA ASP A 126 14.52 -3.94 -1.13
C ASP A 126 15.85 -3.97 -1.90
N PHE A 127 16.12 -2.97 -2.74
CA PHE A 127 17.44 -2.85 -3.35
C PHE A 127 18.46 -2.43 -2.29
N LYS A 128 19.57 -3.16 -2.20
CA LYS A 128 20.73 -2.78 -1.40
C LYS A 128 21.38 -1.55 -2.04
N LEU A 129 20.89 -0.35 -1.70
CA LEU A 129 21.21 0.91 -2.39
C LEU A 129 22.69 1.32 -2.31
N LEU A 130 23.46 0.76 -1.38
CA LEU A 130 24.90 1.02 -1.22
C LEU A 130 25.68 -0.30 -1.11
N ILE A 131 25.84 -1.01 -2.22
CA ILE A 131 26.99 -1.92 -2.38
C ILE A 131 28.08 -1.11 -3.08
N PHE A 132 28.73 -0.21 -2.34
CA PHE A 132 30.02 0.30 -2.77
C PHE A 132 31.06 -0.79 -2.49
N GLY A 133 31.47 -1.49 -3.55
CA GLY A 133 32.58 -2.44 -3.53
C GLY A 133 32.24 -3.85 -3.07
N GLY A 134 31.79 -4.68 -4.01
CA GLY A 134 31.64 -6.12 -3.80
C GLY A 134 31.70 -6.88 -5.11
N LYS A 135 32.86 -6.85 -5.79
CA LYS A 135 33.12 -7.73 -6.93
C LYS A 135 32.89 -9.19 -6.49
N ARG A 136 31.94 -9.85 -7.16
CA ARG A 136 31.99 -11.25 -7.61
C ARG A 136 32.91 -12.16 -6.78
N GLN A 137 32.39 -12.86 -5.78
CA GLN A 137 33.03 -14.07 -5.25
C GLN A 137 32.07 -15.26 -5.23
N GLN A 138 32.03 -15.96 -6.37
CA GLN A 138 32.00 -17.42 -6.35
C GLN A 138 33.39 -17.90 -5.88
N LYS A 139 33.47 -18.58 -4.73
CA LYS A 139 34.13 -19.90 -4.54
C LYS A 139 34.34 -20.24 -3.04
N LYS A 140 33.85 -21.44 -2.69
CA LYS A 140 34.35 -22.42 -1.71
C LYS A 140 34.53 -22.03 -0.21
N ALA A 141 33.65 -22.63 0.59
CA ALA A 141 33.86 -23.33 1.87
C ALA A 141 35.06 -22.94 2.77
N ARG A 142 34.77 -22.48 4.00
CA ARG A 142 35.08 -23.16 5.29
C ARG A 142 34.56 -22.34 6.47
N GLN A 143 34.15 -23.05 7.52
CA GLN A 143 33.73 -22.55 8.83
C GLN A 143 34.76 -21.60 9.45
N SER A 144 34.31 -20.47 9.98
CA SER A 144 34.60 -19.93 11.33
C SER A 144 34.19 -18.45 11.43
N ASP A 145 33.65 -18.12 12.60
CA ASP A 145 33.38 -16.80 13.16
C ASP A 145 32.37 -15.88 12.45
N GLU A 146 31.19 -15.81 13.08
CA GLU A 146 30.14 -14.82 12.88
C GLU A 146 30.69 -13.39 12.98
N LYS A 147 31.09 -12.81 11.84
CA LYS A 147 31.14 -11.36 11.68
C LYS A 147 29.76 -10.87 11.23
N PRO A 148 29.24 -9.77 11.81
CA PRO A 148 27.90 -9.29 11.50
C PRO A 148 27.85 -8.94 10.01
N ALA A 149 26.89 -9.55 9.31
CA ALA A 149 26.62 -9.30 7.91
C ALA A 149 26.60 -7.78 7.65
N GLN A 150 27.43 -7.34 6.70
CA GLN A 150 27.51 -5.94 6.26
C GLN A 150 26.09 -5.35 6.14
N LYS A 151 25.86 -4.27 6.89
CA LYS A 151 24.57 -3.59 7.03
C LYS A 151 24.16 -3.00 5.68
N ALA A 152 23.47 -3.81 4.87
CA ALA A 152 22.76 -3.30 3.71
C ALA A 152 21.71 -2.28 4.21
N PHE A 153 21.83 -1.05 3.74
CA PHE A 153 20.82 -0.03 3.99
C PHE A 153 19.56 -0.42 3.23
N SER A 154 18.60 -1.00 3.94
CA SER A 154 17.23 -1.23 3.46
C SER A 154 16.34 -0.28 4.24
N ILE A 155 15.48 0.44 3.52
CA ILE A 155 14.53 1.40 4.11
C ILE A 155 13.60 0.68 5.11
N LYS A 156 13.34 -0.63 4.91
CA LYS A 156 12.62 -1.49 5.86
C LYS A 156 13.24 -1.54 7.27
N ARG A 157 14.54 -1.19 7.43
CA ARG A 157 15.28 -1.28 8.70
C ARG A 157 15.38 0.02 9.49
N ILE A 158 14.84 1.12 8.97
CA ILE A 158 14.75 2.37 9.75
C ILE A 158 13.59 2.22 10.76
N PRO A 159 13.84 2.35 12.08
CA PRO A 159 12.84 2.09 13.10
C PRO A 159 11.53 2.86 12.89
N GLY A 160 10.42 2.15 12.75
CA GLY A 160 9.06 2.70 12.64
C GLY A 160 8.74 3.44 11.34
N MET A 161 9.74 3.71 10.49
CA MET A 161 9.57 4.56 9.32
C MET A 161 8.89 3.86 8.14
N LYS A 162 8.90 2.52 8.11
CA LYS A 162 8.20 1.72 7.08
C LYS A 162 6.75 2.17 6.94
N ALA A 163 6.00 2.19 8.03
CA ALA A 163 4.58 2.56 8.02
C ALA A 163 4.35 4.02 7.62
N VAL A 164 5.18 4.94 8.13
CA VAL A 164 5.09 6.38 7.83
C VAL A 164 5.34 6.64 6.35
N LEU A 165 6.39 6.05 5.78
CA LEU A 165 6.73 6.18 4.37
C LEU A 165 5.65 5.57 3.48
N ILE A 166 5.10 4.39 3.83
CA ILE A 166 3.93 3.83 3.11
C ILE A 166 2.76 4.83 3.13
N GLY A 167 2.50 5.48 4.26
CA GLY A 167 1.48 6.51 4.38
C GLY A 167 1.73 7.74 3.50
N ILE A 168 2.98 8.21 3.43
CA ILE A 168 3.37 9.36 2.58
C ILE A 168 3.24 8.99 1.10
N ILE A 169 3.77 7.83 0.70
CA ILE A 169 3.76 7.37 -0.69
C ILE A 169 2.32 7.19 -1.17
N ARG A 170 1.47 6.50 -0.39
CA ARG A 170 0.11 6.15 -0.81
C ARG A 170 -0.95 7.20 -0.47
N GLY A 171 -0.68 8.13 0.44
CA GLY A 171 -1.56 9.26 0.72
C GLY A 171 -1.16 10.48 -0.12
N CYS A 172 -0.06 11.13 0.28
CA CYS A 172 0.48 12.30 -0.41
C CYS A 172 0.83 12.01 -1.87
N GLY A 173 1.46 10.88 -2.17
CA GLY A 173 1.87 10.55 -3.54
C GLY A 173 0.70 10.34 -4.49
N THR A 174 -0.36 9.67 -4.04
CA THR A 174 -1.61 9.56 -4.83
C THR A 174 -2.21 10.94 -5.10
N PHE A 175 -2.28 11.81 -4.09
CA PHE A 175 -2.76 13.18 -4.30
C PHE A 175 -1.87 13.94 -5.29
N ALA A 176 -0.54 13.85 -5.16
CA ALA A 176 0.41 14.55 -6.02
C ALA A 176 0.27 14.17 -7.50
N ILE A 177 0.03 12.88 -7.78
CA ILE A 177 -0.23 12.36 -9.14
C ILE A 177 -1.58 12.85 -9.67
N VAL A 178 -2.64 12.80 -8.86
CA VAL A 178 -3.96 13.33 -9.26
C VAL A 178 -3.84 14.82 -9.58
N ASN A 179 -3.19 15.58 -8.69
CA ASN A 179 -2.97 17.02 -8.85
C ASN A 179 -2.10 17.35 -10.08
N SER A 180 -1.05 16.57 -10.37
CA SER A 180 -0.18 16.84 -11.53
C SER A 180 -0.90 16.72 -12.87
N ILE A 181 -1.99 15.96 -12.92
CA ILE A 181 -2.80 15.78 -14.12
C ILE A 181 -3.97 16.78 -14.15
N LEU A 182 -4.71 16.92 -13.05
CA LEU A 182 -5.99 17.64 -13.04
C LEU A 182 -5.89 19.13 -12.74
N ALA A 183 -4.92 19.58 -11.93
CA ALA A 183 -4.85 20.97 -11.47
C ALA A 183 -4.59 21.99 -12.59
N ARG A 184 -4.07 21.54 -13.74
CA ARG A 184 -3.86 22.41 -14.92
C ARG A 184 -5.09 22.54 -15.80
N SER A 185 -5.97 21.55 -15.77
CA SER A 185 -7.17 21.51 -16.61
C SER A 185 -8.36 22.19 -15.93
N LEU A 186 -8.37 22.25 -14.60
CA LEU A 186 -9.42 22.89 -13.80
C LEU A 186 -8.79 23.54 -12.56
N PRO A 187 -9.06 24.83 -12.28
CA PRO A 187 -8.90 25.35 -10.93
C PRO A 187 -9.75 24.46 -9.99
N VAL A 188 -9.26 24.19 -8.78
CA VAL A 188 -9.99 23.43 -7.73
C VAL A 188 -11.45 23.84 -7.76
N ALA A 189 -12.36 22.88 -7.97
CA ALA A 189 -13.73 23.15 -8.40
C ALA A 189 -14.37 24.27 -7.58
N SER A 190 -14.51 25.45 -8.19
CA SER A 190 -15.02 26.67 -7.56
C SER A 190 -16.55 26.73 -7.56
N SER A 191 -17.24 25.60 -7.71
CA SER A 191 -18.70 25.51 -7.84
C SER A 191 -19.30 24.70 -6.70
N GLY A 192 -19.40 25.34 -5.54
CA GLY A 192 -20.18 24.89 -4.38
C GLY A 192 -19.35 24.68 -3.10
N PRO A 193 -20.00 24.66 -1.92
CA PRO A 193 -19.33 24.32 -0.67
C PRO A 193 -18.91 22.84 -0.70
N SER A 194 -17.65 22.58 -1.08
CA SER A 194 -17.06 21.25 -0.93
C SER A 194 -16.67 21.04 0.53
N ILE A 195 -17.21 19.98 1.15
CA ILE A 195 -16.79 19.48 2.47
C ILE A 195 -15.31 19.06 2.45
N TRP A 196 -14.77 18.77 1.27
CA TRP A 196 -13.41 18.30 1.06
C TRP A 196 -12.50 19.40 0.54
N ASN A 197 -11.42 19.66 1.27
CA ASN A 197 -10.28 20.40 0.78
C ASN A 197 -9.04 19.49 0.59
N PRO A 198 -8.07 19.91 -0.25
CA PRO A 198 -6.86 19.14 -0.51
C PRO A 198 -6.10 18.72 0.76
N THR A 199 -5.97 19.64 1.72
CA THR A 199 -5.22 19.41 2.96
C THR A 199 -5.83 18.29 3.81
N GLN A 200 -7.15 18.28 3.96
CA GLN A 200 -7.86 17.22 4.67
C GLN A 200 -7.63 15.87 4.01
N ILE A 201 -7.80 15.78 2.68
CA ILE A 201 -7.62 14.53 1.94
C ILE A 201 -6.21 13.99 2.11
N ILE A 202 -5.19 14.85 1.98
CA ILE A 202 -3.79 14.46 2.13
C ILE A 202 -3.55 13.93 3.53
N ILE A 203 -3.88 14.71 4.56
CA ILE A 203 -3.59 14.35 5.96
C ILE A 203 -4.35 13.07 6.36
N TRP A 204 -5.66 13.02 6.11
CA TRP A 204 -6.48 11.85 6.43
C TRP A 204 -6.00 10.61 5.68
N SER A 205 -5.77 10.70 4.36
CA SER A 205 -5.36 9.54 3.57
C SER A 205 -3.99 9.02 3.99
N THR A 206 -3.05 9.91 4.31
CA THR A 206 -1.72 9.54 4.82
C THR A 206 -1.78 8.88 6.19
N ILE A 207 -2.51 9.47 7.15
CA ILE A 207 -2.71 8.89 8.47
C ILE A 207 -3.33 7.50 8.33
N ASN A 208 -4.41 7.39 7.56
CA ASN A 208 -5.13 6.13 7.41
C ASN A 208 -4.26 5.04 6.77
N ARG A 209 -3.45 5.37 5.75
CA ARG A 209 -2.52 4.42 5.13
C ARG A 209 -1.36 4.04 6.04
N ALA A 210 -0.85 4.98 6.84
CA ALA A 210 0.18 4.69 7.84
C ALA A 210 -0.35 3.76 8.93
N CYS A 211 -1.50 4.07 9.54
CA CYS A 211 -2.14 3.22 10.54
C CYS A 211 -2.45 1.82 9.99
N HIS A 212 -2.93 1.75 8.74
CA HIS A 212 -3.12 0.50 8.05
C HIS A 212 -1.81 -0.32 7.96
N ALA A 213 -0.71 0.31 7.54
CA ALA A 213 0.59 -0.36 7.46
C ALA A 213 1.05 -0.89 8.84
N VAL A 214 0.80 -0.14 9.91
CA VAL A 214 1.04 -0.62 11.28
C VAL A 214 0.17 -1.82 11.64
N MET A 215 -1.10 -1.86 11.21
CA MET A 215 -1.95 -3.05 11.42
C MET A 215 -1.41 -4.28 10.69
N ALA A 216 -0.80 -4.12 9.50
CA ALA A 216 -0.09 -5.22 8.86
C ALA A 216 1.12 -5.69 9.68
N ASP A 217 1.84 -4.77 10.31
CA ASP A 217 2.94 -5.14 11.23
C ASP A 217 2.40 -5.79 12.53
N VAL A 218 1.20 -5.45 13.02
CA VAL A 218 0.55 -6.14 14.15
C VAL A 218 0.24 -7.60 13.80
N ARG A 219 -0.25 -7.84 12.59
CA ARG A 219 -0.51 -9.19 12.07
C ARG A 219 0.75 -10.07 12.10
N ASP A 220 1.89 -9.49 11.73
CA ASP A 220 3.16 -10.20 11.59
C ASP A 220 4.06 -10.06 12.83
N PHE A 221 3.51 -9.63 13.97
CA PHE A 221 4.26 -9.27 15.18
C PHE A 221 5.22 -10.36 15.67
N HIS A 222 4.79 -11.62 15.71
CA HIS A 222 5.65 -12.72 16.19
C HIS A 222 6.87 -12.94 15.27
N GLU A 223 6.65 -12.91 13.96
CA GLU A 223 7.70 -13.08 12.97
C GLU A 223 8.67 -11.89 12.98
N ASP A 224 8.15 -10.67 13.06
CA ASP A 224 8.95 -9.44 13.17
C ASP A 224 9.73 -9.38 14.49
N TRP A 225 9.14 -9.89 15.59
CA TRP A 225 9.81 -9.99 16.88
C TRP A 225 10.98 -10.98 16.83
N GLU A 226 10.78 -12.18 16.29
CA GLU A 226 11.84 -13.17 16.13
C GLU A 226 12.99 -12.65 15.24
N LYS A 227 12.65 -11.95 14.16
CA LYS A 227 13.62 -11.38 13.20
C LYS A 227 14.17 -10.02 13.63
N GLN A 228 13.70 -9.46 14.75
CA GLN A 228 14.04 -8.12 15.24
C GLN A 228 13.89 -7.05 14.16
N VAL A 229 12.82 -7.13 13.37
CA VAL A 229 12.46 -6.10 12.39
C VAL A 229 11.89 -4.91 13.18
N PRO A 230 12.42 -3.69 13.01
CA PRO A 230 12.08 -2.58 13.90
C PRO A 230 10.76 -1.90 13.49
N THR A 231 9.67 -2.66 13.45
CA THR A 231 8.30 -2.17 13.21
C THR A 231 7.71 -1.52 14.46
N ILE A 232 6.68 -0.69 14.32
CA ILE A 232 6.07 0.02 15.46
C ILE A 232 5.65 -0.94 16.60
N PRO A 233 4.98 -2.08 16.33
CA PRO A 233 4.65 -3.06 17.37
C PRO A 233 5.85 -3.61 18.13
N VAL A 234 6.94 -3.90 17.42
CA VAL A 234 8.20 -4.40 17.99
C VAL A 234 8.88 -3.31 18.83
N LEU A 235 8.93 -2.07 18.34
CA LEU A 235 9.51 -0.94 19.08
C LEU A 235 8.75 -0.65 20.38
N LEU A 236 7.42 -0.76 20.36
CA LEU A 236 6.57 -0.63 21.55
C LEU A 236 6.58 -1.89 22.43
N LYS A 237 7.17 -2.99 21.93
CA LYS A 237 7.20 -4.33 22.53
C LYS A 237 5.82 -4.86 22.91
N SER A 238 4.79 -4.44 22.19
CA SER A 238 3.40 -4.73 22.57
C SER A 238 2.42 -4.40 21.46
N VAL A 239 1.59 -5.39 21.11
CA VAL A 239 0.43 -5.18 20.25
C VAL A 239 -0.60 -4.27 20.93
N PHE A 240 -0.87 -4.47 22.22
CA PHE A 240 -1.82 -3.63 22.97
C PHE A 240 -1.44 -2.14 22.94
N ARG A 241 -0.18 -1.81 23.23
CA ARG A 241 0.29 -0.40 23.17
C ARG A 241 0.15 0.18 21.77
N THR A 242 0.38 -0.64 20.75
CA THR A 242 0.18 -0.24 19.35
C THR A 242 -1.29 0.07 19.08
N LYS A 243 -2.22 -0.79 19.51
CA LYS A 243 -3.66 -0.54 19.36
C LYS A 243 -4.12 0.73 20.04
N VAL A 244 -3.61 1.00 21.24
CA VAL A 244 -3.87 2.27 21.96
C VAL A 244 -3.35 3.46 21.15
N LEU A 245 -2.13 3.40 20.63
CA LEU A 245 -1.55 4.45 19.80
C LEU A 245 -2.40 4.70 18.53
N LEU A 246 -2.74 3.65 17.80
CA LEU A 246 -3.54 3.77 16.57
C LEU A 246 -4.94 4.34 16.86
N SER A 247 -5.57 3.91 17.96
CA SER A 247 -6.85 4.46 18.40
C SER A 247 -6.75 5.94 18.73
N ALA A 248 -5.71 6.35 19.47
CA ALA A 248 -5.48 7.75 19.79
C ALA A 248 -5.30 8.62 18.53
N ILE A 249 -4.56 8.12 17.53
CA ILE A 249 -4.37 8.81 16.24
C ILE A 249 -5.71 8.96 15.49
N HIS A 250 -6.52 7.89 15.42
CA HIS A 250 -7.83 7.95 14.76
C HIS A 250 -8.82 8.85 15.50
N LEU A 251 -8.86 8.80 16.84
CA LEU A 251 -9.70 9.69 17.64
C LEU A 251 -9.27 11.16 17.51
N LEU A 252 -7.97 11.44 17.50
CA LEU A 252 -7.46 12.79 17.22
C LEU A 252 -7.87 13.26 15.82
N THR A 253 -7.80 12.38 14.82
CA THR A 253 -8.25 12.67 13.45
C THR A 253 -9.74 13.01 13.42
N THR A 254 -10.58 12.25 14.16
CA THR A 254 -12.01 12.54 14.33
C THR A 254 -12.25 13.91 14.96
N VAL A 255 -11.49 14.29 16.00
CA VAL A 255 -11.62 15.60 16.65
C VAL A 255 -11.20 16.73 15.71
N LEU A 256 -10.06 16.59 15.04
CA LEU A 256 -9.52 17.60 14.11
C LEU A 256 -10.43 17.86 12.90
N TYR A 257 -11.15 16.83 12.45
CA TYR A 257 -12.02 16.89 11.28
C TYR A 257 -13.48 16.56 11.62
N SER A 258 -13.94 16.95 12.79
CA SER A 258 -15.28 16.63 13.32
C SER A 258 -16.43 17.11 12.43
N TYR A 259 -16.19 18.17 11.65
CA TYR A 259 -17.14 18.73 10.68
C TYR A 259 -17.21 17.95 9.35
N ASN A 260 -16.27 17.04 9.09
CA ASN A 260 -16.27 16.20 7.90
C ASN A 260 -16.77 14.78 8.25
N PRO A 261 -18.06 14.46 8.03
CA PRO A 261 -18.66 13.21 8.47
C PRO A 261 -18.01 11.97 7.83
N TYR A 262 -17.42 12.12 6.65
CA TYR A 262 -16.73 11.05 5.94
C TYR A 262 -15.41 10.65 6.64
N ILE A 263 -14.64 11.65 7.10
CA ILE A 263 -13.41 11.41 7.86
C ILE A 263 -13.74 10.80 9.22
N VAL A 264 -14.77 11.33 9.89
CA VAL A 264 -15.25 10.81 11.18
C VAL A 264 -15.65 9.34 11.04
N PHE A 265 -16.53 9.02 10.09
CA PHE A 265 -16.99 7.66 9.87
C PHE A 265 -15.85 6.71 9.55
N ALA A 266 -14.94 7.10 8.65
CA ALA A 266 -13.77 6.30 8.30
C ALA A 266 -12.84 6.04 9.50
N SER A 267 -12.62 7.06 10.33
CA SER A 267 -11.74 6.98 11.51
C SER A 267 -12.37 6.12 12.61
N LEU A 268 -13.69 6.19 12.81
CA LEU A 268 -14.43 5.31 13.71
C LEU A 268 -14.38 3.86 13.23
N TYR A 269 -14.61 3.62 11.94
CA TYR A 269 -14.47 2.30 11.33
C TYR A 269 -13.06 1.73 11.52
N ALA A 270 -12.02 2.52 11.25
CA ALA A 270 -10.63 2.12 11.46
C ALA A 270 -10.35 1.81 12.95
N THR A 271 -10.89 2.61 13.87
CA THR A 271 -10.76 2.36 15.31
C THR A 271 -11.39 1.02 15.72
N VAL A 272 -12.59 0.71 15.22
CA VAL A 272 -13.21 -0.61 15.47
C VAL A 272 -12.33 -1.74 14.96
N LEU A 273 -11.77 -1.62 13.75
CA LEU A 273 -10.89 -2.63 13.19
C LEU A 273 -9.57 -2.80 13.96
N VAL A 274 -9.00 -1.72 14.50
CA VAL A 274 -7.80 -1.78 15.36
C VAL A 274 -8.03 -2.69 16.56
N TRP A 275 -9.23 -2.66 17.16
CA TRP A 275 -9.56 -3.51 18.30
C TRP A 275 -10.00 -4.92 17.89
N PHE A 276 -10.74 -5.03 16.78
CA PHE A 276 -11.24 -6.30 16.25
C PHE A 276 -10.13 -7.22 15.73
N LEU A 277 -9.10 -6.67 15.08
CA LEU A 277 -8.01 -7.42 14.47
C LEU A 277 -6.82 -7.54 15.44
N ASN A 278 -6.18 -8.71 15.52
CA ASN A 278 -5.01 -8.96 16.36
C ASN A 278 -4.02 -9.91 15.68
N GLU A 279 -2.86 -10.17 16.29
CA GLU A 279 -1.83 -11.07 15.74
C GLU A 279 -2.33 -12.50 15.47
N ASN A 280 -3.41 -12.92 16.14
CA ASN A 280 -4.03 -14.23 15.95
C ASN A 280 -5.18 -14.22 14.92
N SER A 281 -5.56 -13.07 14.39
CA SER A 281 -6.66 -12.97 13.43
C SER A 281 -6.23 -13.52 12.05
N PRO A 282 -7.12 -14.22 11.32
CA PRO A 282 -6.82 -14.68 9.97
C PRO A 282 -6.36 -13.54 9.05
N ARG A 283 -5.30 -13.77 8.27
CA ARG A 283 -4.73 -12.77 7.34
C ARG A 283 -5.77 -12.16 6.39
N GLY A 284 -6.78 -12.94 6.01
CA GLY A 284 -7.89 -12.48 5.16
C GLY A 284 -8.72 -11.37 5.80
N LEU A 285 -8.91 -11.35 7.12
CA LEU A 285 -9.70 -10.32 7.81
C LEU A 285 -9.00 -8.95 7.82
N TYR A 286 -7.67 -8.94 7.77
CA TYR A 286 -6.91 -7.70 7.60
C TYR A 286 -7.23 -6.97 6.30
N ARG A 287 -7.91 -7.64 5.35
CA ARG A 287 -8.39 -6.98 4.14
C ARG A 287 -9.40 -5.87 4.40
N LEU A 288 -10.20 -6.00 5.46
CA LEU A 288 -11.14 -4.96 5.87
C LEU A 288 -10.41 -3.65 6.21
N SER A 289 -9.21 -3.75 6.77
CA SER A 289 -8.37 -2.60 7.09
C SER A 289 -7.92 -1.84 5.82
N PHE A 290 -7.62 -2.56 4.73
CA PHE A 290 -7.24 -1.94 3.44
C PHE A 290 -8.36 -1.08 2.83
N HIS A 291 -9.62 -1.38 3.14
CA HIS A 291 -10.80 -0.84 2.46
C HIS A 291 -11.50 0.31 3.18
N SER A 292 -10.92 0.85 4.26
CA SER A 292 -11.44 2.06 4.94
C SER A 292 -11.63 3.24 3.98
N GLN A 293 -10.69 3.48 3.06
CA GLN A 293 -10.82 4.52 2.02
C GLN A 293 -11.82 4.15 0.92
N THR A 294 -11.92 2.86 0.56
CA THR A 294 -12.92 2.36 -0.37
C THR A 294 -14.33 2.61 0.15
N LEU A 295 -14.55 2.36 1.45
CA LEU A 295 -15.82 2.61 2.10
C LEU A 295 -16.19 4.10 2.09
N THR A 296 -15.23 4.98 2.37
CA THR A 296 -15.43 6.43 2.26
C THR A 296 -15.79 6.87 0.84
N ALA A 297 -15.08 6.34 -0.16
CA ALA A 297 -15.35 6.65 -1.56
C ALA A 297 -16.76 6.20 -1.99
N LEU A 298 -17.18 5.00 -1.56
CA LEU A 298 -18.52 4.48 -1.82
C LEU A 298 -19.61 5.32 -1.14
N LEU A 299 -19.42 5.68 0.13
CA LEU A 299 -20.36 6.52 0.86
C LEU A 299 -20.51 7.89 0.19
N TYR A 300 -19.40 8.52 -0.18
CA TYR A 300 -19.41 9.79 -0.91
C TYR A 300 -20.12 9.67 -2.27
N GLY A 301 -19.81 8.62 -3.04
CA GLY A 301 -20.46 8.35 -4.32
C GLY A 301 -21.97 8.15 -4.19
N GLY A 302 -22.42 7.43 -3.17
CA GLY A 302 -23.84 7.23 -2.88
C GLY A 302 -24.56 8.54 -2.53
N VAL A 303 -23.94 9.40 -1.71
CA VAL A 303 -24.50 10.72 -1.37
C VAL A 303 -24.59 11.62 -2.61
N GLU A 304 -23.56 11.65 -3.45
CA GLU A 304 -23.56 12.45 -4.68
C GLU A 304 -24.59 11.94 -5.70
N ALA A 305 -24.75 10.63 -5.84
CA ALA A 305 -25.77 10.02 -6.69
C ALA A 305 -27.19 10.37 -6.20
N ALA A 306 -27.41 10.33 -4.87
CA ALA A 306 -28.69 10.72 -4.27
C ALA A 306 -29.01 12.19 -4.54
N LYS A 307 -28.05 13.10 -4.31
CA LYS A 307 -28.22 14.54 -4.64
C LYS A 307 -28.59 14.74 -6.11
N TRP A 308 -27.88 14.08 -7.02
CA TRP A 308 -28.13 14.17 -8.45
C TRP A 308 -29.54 13.68 -8.81
N TYR A 309 -29.96 12.53 -8.26
CA TYR A 309 -31.29 11.99 -8.46
C TYR A 309 -32.39 12.92 -7.95
N THR A 310 -32.23 13.49 -6.75
CA THR A 310 -33.20 14.44 -6.18
C THR A 310 -33.28 15.73 -7.00
N SER A 311 -32.15 16.27 -7.46
CA SER A 311 -32.14 17.46 -8.32
C SER A 311 -32.82 17.20 -9.67
N TYR A 312 -32.64 16.01 -10.25
CA TYR A 312 -33.30 15.62 -11.50
C TYR A 312 -34.83 15.51 -11.34
N GLN A 313 -35.31 15.00 -10.21
CA GLN A 313 -36.76 14.91 -9.92
C GLN A 313 -37.43 16.28 -9.70
N MET A 314 -36.64 17.33 -9.41
CA MET A 314 -37.14 18.69 -9.21
C MET A 314 -37.15 19.55 -10.49
N MET A 315 -36.63 19.03 -11.61
CA MET A 315 -36.68 19.68 -12.94
C MET A 315 -37.83 19.10 -13.76
#